data_AF-A0AAV0WSK1-F1
#
_entry.id   AF-A0AAV0WSK1-F1
#
_cell.length_a   1.000
_cell.length_b   1.000
_cell.length_c   1.000
_cell.angle_alpha   90.00
_cell.angle_beta   90.00
_cell.angle_gamma   90.00
#
_symmetry.space_group_name_H-M   'P 1'
#
loop_
_entity.id
_entity.type
_entity.pdbx_description
1 polymer ?
#
loop_
_entity_poly.entity_id
_entity_poly.type
_entity_poly.pdbx_seq_one_letter_code
_entity_poly.pdbx_strand_id
1 'polypeptide(L)' 'MVRKYLRKSTRANQYTKDDLTLAKNAISSKLLTIKAASLLYNIPCPTLYNHVSGFRGQKSTTFGRPTALDY' A
#
# COMPACT_ATOMS: atom_id res chain seq x y z
N MET A 1 6.00 -25.20 -16.94
CA MET A 1 6.99 -24.26 -16.36
C MET A 1 6.27 -23.01 -15.87
N VAL A 2 6.51 -22.58 -14.62
CA VAL A 2 5.93 -21.33 -14.08
C VAL A 2 6.68 -20.14 -14.64
N ARG A 3 5.98 -19.18 -15.27
CA ARG A 3 6.58 -17.94 -15.77
C ARG A 3 7.01 -17.05 -14.60
N LYS A 4 8.29 -16.68 -14.54
CA LYS A 4 8.81 -15.70 -13.56
C LYS A 4 8.65 -14.29 -14.12
N TYR A 5 7.65 -13.57 -13.64
CA TYR A 5 7.41 -12.19 -14.06
C TYR A 5 8.38 -11.24 -13.34
N LEU A 6 9.26 -10.57 -14.11
CA LEU A 6 10.07 -9.48 -13.59
C LEU A 6 9.27 -8.18 -13.66
N ARG A 7 9.21 -7.43 -12.55
CA ARG A 7 8.60 -6.09 -12.55
C ARG A 7 9.49 -5.11 -13.32
N LYS A 8 8.89 -4.34 -14.22
CA LYS A 8 9.59 -3.30 -14.99
C LYS A 8 9.87 -2.02 -14.17
N SER A 9 9.09 -1.75 -13.11
CA SER A 9 9.23 -0.51 -12.33
C SER A 9 9.90 -0.76 -10.97
N THR A 10 10.81 0.14 -10.61
CA THR A 10 11.49 0.18 -9.30
C THR A 10 10.72 0.99 -8.26
N ARG A 11 9.58 1.60 -8.62
CA ARG A 11 8.74 2.42 -7.74
C ARG A 11 8.36 1.71 -6.44
N ALA A 12 8.21 0.38 -6.49
CA ALA A 12 7.88 -0.41 -5.31
C ALA A 12 9.06 -0.71 -4.37
N ASN A 13 10.29 -0.34 -4.76
CA ASN A 13 11.51 -0.58 -3.99
C ASN A 13 12.04 0.71 -3.32
N GLN A 14 11.31 1.83 -3.40
CA GLN A 14 11.77 3.12 -2.86
C GLN A 14 11.73 3.22 -1.34
N TYR A 15 10.89 2.39 -0.70
CA TYR A 15 10.76 2.30 0.75
C TYR A 15 10.46 0.85 1.13
N THR A 16 10.88 0.44 2.33
CA THR A 16 10.58 -0.90 2.82
C THR A 16 9.20 -0.97 3.46
N LYS A 17 8.69 -2.19 3.63
CA LYS A 17 7.45 -2.41 4.36
C LYS A 17 7.58 -1.96 5.83
N ASP A 18 8.74 -2.17 6.42
CA ASP A 18 8.99 -1.86 7.83
C ASP A 18 9.00 -0.35 8.05
N ASP A 19 9.67 0.42 7.17
CA ASP A 19 9.65 1.88 7.19
C ASP A 19 8.23 2.43 7.10
N LEU A 20 7.40 1.84 6.24
CA LEU A 20 6.00 2.23 6.09
C LEU A 20 5.20 1.98 7.37
N THR A 21 5.44 0.86 8.05
CA THR A 21 4.76 0.58 9.33
C THR A 21 5.19 1.54 10.44
N LEU A 22 6.48 1.84 10.54
CA LEU A 22 7.02 2.80 11.51
C LEU A 22 6.48 4.21 11.25
N ALA A 23 6.53 4.67 9.99
CA ALA A 23 6.00 5.97 9.59
C ALA A 23 4.50 6.09 9.92
N LYS A 24 3.72 5.05 9.59
CA LYS A 24 2.28 5.02 9.89
C LYS A 24 2.02 5.12 11.39
N ASN A 25 2.73 4.32 12.20
CA ASN A 25 2.54 4.31 13.65
C ASN A 25 2.91 5.66 14.27
N ALA A 26 4.02 6.28 13.84
CA ALA A 26 4.43 7.59 14.31
C ALA A 26 3.41 8.69 13.98
N ILE A 27 2.79 8.65 12.80
CA ILE A 27 1.71 9.57 12.41
C ILE A 27 0.45 9.32 13.24
N SER A 28 0.04 8.05 13.40
CA SER A 28 -1.13 7.68 14.20
C SER A 28 -0.99 8.08 15.67
N SER A 29 0.21 7.97 16.23
CA SER A 29 0.56 8.44 17.58
C SER A 29 0.74 9.95 17.69
N LYS A 30 0.53 10.71 16.59
CA LYS A 30 0.70 12.18 16.51
C LYS A 30 2.11 12.67 16.84
N LEU A 31 3.12 11.80 16.77
CA LEU A 31 4.52 12.15 17.00
C LEU A 31 5.11 12.89 15.80
N LEU A 32 4.66 12.57 14.60
CA LEU A 32 5.10 13.18 13.35
C LEU A 32 3.92 13.62 12.49
N THR A 33 4.12 14.71 11.75
CA THR A 33 3.21 15.09 10.66
C THR A 33 3.50 14.25 9.41
N ILE A 34 2.53 14.16 8.50
CA ILE A 34 2.67 13.42 7.23
C ILE A 34 3.89 13.94 6.44
N LYS A 35 4.11 15.26 6.41
CA LYS A 35 5.23 15.86 5.69
C LYS A 35 6.58 15.50 6.32
N ALA A 36 6.67 15.51 7.66
CA ALA A 36 7.88 15.14 8.37
C ALA A 36 8.23 13.66 8.16
N ALA A 37 7.24 12.77 8.30
CA ALA A 37 7.42 11.34 8.05
C ALA A 37 7.81 11.04 6.59
N SER A 38 7.27 11.80 5.64
CA SER A 38 7.62 11.68 4.21
C SER A 38 9.11 11.93 3.95
N LEU A 39 9.67 12.95 4.59
CA LEU A 39 11.09 13.28 4.47
C LEU A 39 11.99 12.27 5.19
N LEU A 40 11.58 11.81 6.39
CA LEU A 40 12.39 10.93 7.21
C LEU A 40 12.49 9.51 6.64
N TYR A 41 11.38 8.96 6.17
CA TYR A 41 11.31 7.59 5.65
C TYR A 41 11.37 7.52 4.12
N ASN A 42 11.55 8.66 3.44
CA ASN A 42 11.53 8.78 1.98
C ASN A 42 10.26 8.18 1.32
N ILE A 43 9.11 8.32 1.98
CA ILE A 43 7.82 7.80 1.50
C ILE A 43 7.00 8.96 0.93
N PRO A 44 6.42 8.86 -0.27
CA PRO A 44 5.58 9.93 -0.81
C PRO A 44 4.39 10.28 0.09
N CYS A 45 4.12 11.57 0.27
CA CYS A 45 3.00 12.07 1.07
C CYS A 45 1.63 11.43 0.69
N PRO A 46 1.27 11.27 -0.61
CA PRO A 46 0.01 10.64 -0.97
C PRO A 46 -0.10 9.19 -0.50
N THR A 47 1.03 8.47 -0.50
CA THR A 47 1.10 7.09 -0.03
C THR A 47 0.85 7.02 1.47
N LEU A 48 1.54 7.84 2.26
CA LEU A 48 1.31 7.92 3.71
C LEU A 48 -0.13 8.31 4.03
N TYR A 49 -0.69 9.31 3.34
CA TYR A 49 -2.07 9.73 3.52
C TYR A 49 -3.04 8.55 3.33
N ASN A 50 -2.94 7.82 2.21
CA ASN A 50 -3.81 6.67 1.93
C ASN A 50 -3.70 5.56 3.01
N HIS A 51 -2.49 5.32 3.51
CA HIS A 51 -2.27 4.31 4.55
C HIS A 51 -2.78 4.72 5.93
N VAL A 52 -2.73 6.01 6.25
CA VAL A 52 -3.19 6.57 7.53
C VAL A 52 -4.71 6.75 7.53
N SER A 53 -5.28 7.31 6.47
CA SER A 53 -6.73 7.51 6.33
C SER A 53 -7.50 6.21 6.17
N GLY A 54 -6.81 5.10 5.90
CA GLY A 54 -7.44 3.82 5.63
C GLY A 54 -8.14 3.80 4.27
N PHE A 55 -7.82 4.73 3.36
CA PHE A 55 -8.31 4.76 1.99
C PHE A 55 -7.77 3.56 1.21
N ARG A 56 -8.39 2.41 1.44
CA ARG A 56 -8.26 1.19 0.66
C ARG A 56 -9.51 1.18 -0.19
N GLY A 57 -9.33 1.30 -1.51
CA GLY A 57 -10.46 1.32 -2.44
C GLY A 57 -11.47 0.22 -2.13
N GLN A 58 -12.75 0.47 -2.40
CA GLN A 58 -13.82 -0.48 -2.14
C GLN A 58 -13.53 -1.79 -2.87
N LYS A 59 -13.34 -2.88 -2.12
CA LYS A 59 -13.20 -4.21 -2.72
C LYS A 59 -14.54 -4.57 -3.34
N SER A 60 -14.53 -4.94 -4.62
CA SER A 60 -15.72 -5.47 -5.26
C SER A 60 -16.11 -6.79 -4.59
N THR A 61 -17.35 -6.88 -4.11
CA THR A 61 -17.93 -8.12 -3.56
C THR A 61 -18.63 -8.96 -4.63
N THR A 62 -18.72 -8.47 -5.87
CA THR A 62 -19.50 -9.15 -6.91
C THR A 62 -18.84 -10.41 -7.46
N PHE A 63 -17.62 -10.78 -7.03
CA PHE A 63 -16.84 -11.98 -7.44
C PHE A 63 -16.80 -12.29 -8.97
N GLY A 64 -17.29 -11.39 -9.82
CA GLY A 64 -17.46 -11.62 -11.25
C GLY A 64 -18.65 -12.51 -11.59
N ARG A 65 -18.61 -13.09 -12.79
CA ARG A 65 -19.61 -14.06 -13.26
C ARG A 65 -19.46 -15.36 -12.46
N PRO A 66 -20.53 -15.93 -11.89
CA PRO A 66 -20.44 -17.23 -11.23
C PRO A 66 -19.91 -18.26 -12.24
N THR A 67 -18.96 -19.09 -11.81
CA THR A 67 -18.53 -20.26 -12.57
C THR A 67 -19.75 -21.17 -12.70
N ALA A 68 -20.23 -21.43 -13.91
CA ALA A 68 -21.32 -22.36 -14.12
C ALA A 68 -20.91 -23.71 -13.51
N LEU A 69 -21.62 -24.14 -12.48
CA LEU A 69 -21.54 -25.50 -11.98
C LEU A 69 -22.50 -26.30 -12.86
N ASP A 70 -21.95 -26.98 -13.85
CA ASP A 70 -22.67 -27.99 -14.60
C ASP A 70 -22.90 -29.18 -13.64
N TYR A 71 -24.17 -29.46 -13.32
CA TYR A 71 -24.59 -30.64 -12.56
C TYR A 71 -25.18 -31.68 -13.52
#